data_AF-A0A5J4RTY4-F1
#
_entry.id   AF-A0A5J4RTY4-F1
#
_cell.length_a   1.000
_cell.length_b   1.000
_cell.length_c   1.000
_cell.angle_alpha   90.00
_cell.angle_beta   90.00
_cell.angle_gamma   90.00
#
_symmetry.space_group_name_H-M   'P 1'
#
loop_
_entity.id
_entity.type
_entity.pdbx_description
1 polymer ?
#
loop_
_entity_poly.entity_id
_entity_poly.type
_entity_poly.pdbx_seq_one_letter_code
_entity_poly.pdbx_strand_id
1 'polypeptide(L)'
;MDCQISNCDDHLRNYGFLLTPGGWVLSPAYDINPDESGTGLRLNINEDDNSLDFDLAMSVASYFRISANKAAQILKEIKESVSQWHQVADRCDIPHAQQEWMGTAFRY
;
A
#
# COMPACT_ATOMS: atom_id res chain seq x y z
N MET A 1 2.48 0.11 -0.49
CA MET A 1 1.28 -0.76 -0.37
C MET A 1 0.04 0.09 -0.56
N ASP A 2 -0.01 1.26 0.07
CA ASP A 2 -1.15 2.18 0.05
C ASP A 2 -1.53 2.67 -1.36
N CYS A 3 -0.55 2.95 -2.22
CA CYS A 3 -0.80 3.26 -3.64
C CYS A 3 -1.49 2.12 -4.42
N GLN A 4 -1.33 0.86 -4.00
CA GLN A 4 -1.84 -0.32 -4.73
C GLN A 4 -3.26 -0.71 -4.36
N ILE A 5 -3.78 -0.16 -3.26
CA ILE A 5 -5.13 -0.44 -2.78
C ILE A 5 -5.92 0.85 -2.57
N SER A 6 -5.37 1.99 -3.01
CA SER A 6 -5.95 3.31 -2.79
C SER A 6 -6.26 3.56 -1.32
N ASN A 7 -5.38 3.15 -0.40
CA ASN A 7 -5.56 3.37 1.04
C ASN A 7 -5.34 4.86 1.35
N CYS A 8 -6.40 5.64 1.18
CA CYS A 8 -6.40 7.08 1.33
C CYS A 8 -6.53 7.53 2.80
N ASP A 9 -6.54 6.63 3.78
CA ASP A 9 -6.71 6.95 5.20
C ASP A 9 -5.52 6.55 6.08
N ASP A 10 -4.32 6.55 5.51
CA ASP A 10 -3.10 6.26 6.25
C ASP A 10 -2.55 7.51 6.98
N HIS A 11 -3.05 7.79 8.19
CA HIS A 11 -2.46 8.82 9.07
C HIS A 11 -1.35 8.23 9.93
N LEU A 12 -0.47 9.08 10.46
CA LEU A 12 0.65 8.69 11.35
C LEU A 12 0.25 7.83 12.58
N ARG A 13 -1.03 7.75 12.93
CA ARG A 13 -1.56 6.89 14.00
C ARG A 13 -1.66 5.41 13.60
N ASN A 14 -1.61 5.09 12.31
CA ASN A 14 -1.58 3.72 11.79
C ASN A 14 -0.15 3.15 11.75
N TYR A 15 0.83 3.94 12.19
CA TYR A 15 2.23 3.54 12.37
C TYR A 15 2.55 3.32 13.84
N GLY A 16 2.37 2.07 14.30
CA GLY A 16 2.72 1.64 15.65
C GLY A 16 4.19 1.23 15.81
N PHE A 17 4.71 1.36 17.03
CA PHE A 17 6.00 0.78 17.42
C PHE A 17 5.80 -0.16 18.61
N LEU A 18 6.43 -1.33 18.56
CA LEU A 18 6.48 -2.30 19.64
C LEU A 18 7.80 -2.15 20.39
N LEU A 19 7.73 -2.05 21.71
CA LEU A 19 8.93 -2.07 22.56
C LEU A 19 9.34 -3.53 22.79
N THR A 20 10.55 -3.88 22.34
CA THR A 20 11.17 -5.19 22.57
C THR A 20 12.38 -5.04 23.50
N PRO A 21 12.93 -6.14 24.06
CA PRO A 21 14.19 -6.09 24.79
C PRO A 21 15.37 -5.54 23.97
N GLY A 22 15.28 -5.61 22.63
CA GLY A 22 16.27 -5.05 21.70
C GLY A 22 15.99 -3.60 21.26
N GLY A 23 14.95 -2.96 21.80
CA GLY A 23 14.52 -1.62 21.44
C GLY A 23 13.20 -1.58 20.67
N TRP A 24 12.89 -0.42 20.09
CA TRP A 24 11.67 -0.19 19.33
C TRP A 24 11.76 -0.84 17.94
N VAL A 25 10.74 -1.59 17.58
CA VAL A 25 10.54 -2.13 16.23
C VAL A 25 9.20 -1.64 15.69
N LEU A 26 9.06 -1.53 14.37
CA LEU A 26 7.75 -1.26 13.77
C LEU A 26 6.78 -2.39 14.10
N SER A 27 5.54 -2.05 14.43
CA SER A 27 4.48 -3.05 14.50
C SER A 27 4.19 -3.61 13.11
N PRO A 28 3.59 -4.81 13.01
CA PRO A 28 2.92 -5.23 11.77
C PRO A 28 1.94 -4.15 11.30
N ALA A 29 1.73 -4.04 9.99
CA ALA A 29 0.76 -3.09 9.44
C ALA A 29 -0.67 -3.47 9.87
N TYR A 30 -1.49 -2.47 10.19
CA TYR A 30 -2.88 -2.63 10.63
C TYR A 30 -3.74 -1.50 10.08
N ASP A 31 -5.07 -1.68 10.10
CA ASP A 31 -6.05 -0.71 9.60
C ASP A 31 -5.84 -0.29 8.13
N ILE A 32 -5.62 -1.30 7.29
CA ILE A 32 -5.47 -1.15 5.85
C ILE A 32 -6.84 -1.36 5.20
N ASN A 33 -7.46 -0.27 4.72
CA ASN A 33 -8.76 -0.32 4.05
C ASN A 33 -8.65 0.16 2.60
N PRO A 34 -9.02 -0.67 1.60
CA PRO A 34 -9.14 -0.21 0.23
C PRO A 34 -10.27 0.82 0.09
N ASP A 35 -10.03 1.91 -0.63
CA ASP A 35 -11.03 2.94 -0.95
C ASP A 35 -11.20 3.04 -2.47
N GLU A 36 -12.35 2.59 -2.97
CA GLU A 36 -12.70 2.59 -4.39
C GLU A 36 -12.84 3.99 -4.99
N SER A 37 -13.00 5.01 -4.13
CA SER A 37 -13.15 6.42 -4.48
C SER A 37 -11.89 7.25 -4.22
N GLY A 38 -10.82 6.62 -3.72
CA GLY A 38 -9.58 7.26 -3.31
C GLY A 38 -8.85 7.98 -4.46
N THR A 39 -8.59 9.28 -4.30
CA THR A 39 -7.95 10.13 -5.32
C THR A 39 -6.49 10.51 -5.01
N GLY A 40 -6.00 10.24 -3.79
CA GLY A 40 -4.62 10.53 -3.37
C GLY A 40 -4.36 10.11 -1.92
N LEU A 41 -3.09 9.90 -1.56
CA LEU A 41 -2.70 9.54 -0.18
C LEU A 41 -2.89 10.72 0.80
N ARG A 42 -3.04 10.44 2.10
CA ARG A 42 -3.05 11.46 3.15
C ARG A 42 -1.72 12.16 3.35
N LEU A 43 -0.62 11.46 3.06
CA LEU A 43 0.74 11.98 3.14
C LEU A 43 1.29 12.15 1.73
N ASN A 44 2.03 13.24 1.52
CA ASN A 44 2.75 13.41 0.27
C ASN A 44 3.85 12.35 0.14
N ILE A 45 4.00 11.82 -1.07
CA ILE A 45 5.07 10.88 -1.45
C ILE A 45 6.37 11.65 -1.66
N ASN A 46 6.29 12.85 -2.26
CA ASN A 46 7.40 13.81 -2.31
C ASN A 46 7.03 15.08 -1.51
N GLU A 47 7.70 16.22 -1.75
CA GLU A 47 7.43 17.46 -1.00
C GLU A 47 6.00 18.00 -1.25
N ASP A 48 5.43 17.79 -2.44
CA ASP A 48 4.20 18.47 -2.91
C ASP A 48 3.11 17.53 -3.48
N ASP A 49 3.41 16.25 -3.69
CA ASP A 49 2.59 15.31 -4.48
C ASP A 49 2.28 14.03 -3.69
N ASN A 50 0.99 13.69 -3.60
CA ASN A 50 0.42 12.52 -2.92
C ASN A 50 -0.32 11.58 -3.89
N SER A 51 -0.07 11.71 -5.20
CA SER A 51 -0.72 10.90 -6.23
C SER A 51 -0.41 9.41 -6.04
N LEU A 52 -1.40 8.56 -6.31
CA LEU A 52 -1.26 7.09 -6.29
C LEU A 52 -0.47 6.60 -7.52
N ASP A 53 0.78 7.06 -7.66
CA ASP A 53 1.67 6.82 -8.80
C ASP A 53 2.94 6.07 -8.36
N PHE A 54 3.22 4.97 -9.06
CA PHE A 54 4.41 4.16 -8.82
C PHE A 54 5.68 4.87 -9.23
N ASP A 55 5.66 5.67 -10.30
CA ASP A 55 6.83 6.39 -10.78
C ASP A 55 7.22 7.47 -9.77
N LEU A 56 6.23 8.13 -9.18
CA LEU A 56 6.42 9.07 -8.07
C LEU A 56 7.07 8.38 -6.86
N ALA A 57 6.56 7.22 -6.43
CA ALA A 57 7.13 6.45 -5.33
C ALA A 57 8.57 5.97 -5.62
N MET A 58 8.85 5.58 -6.87
CA MET A 58 10.20 5.17 -7.30
C MET A 58 11.18 6.35 -7.35
N SER A 59 10.69 7.56 -7.68
CA SER A 59 11.52 8.77 -7.77
C SER A 59 12.12 9.17 -6.41
N VAL A 60 11.40 8.91 -5.31
CA VAL A 60 11.83 9.28 -3.95
C VAL A 60 12.57 8.17 -3.22
N ALA A 61 12.63 6.94 -3.76
CA ALA A 61 13.20 5.77 -3.09
C ALA A 61 14.67 5.98 -2.64
N SER A 62 15.43 6.78 -3.39
CA SER A 62 16.83 7.10 -3.07
C SER A 62 16.98 7.92 -1.79
N TYR A 63 16.04 8.81 -1.46
CA TYR A 63 16.02 9.56 -0.20
C TYR A 63 15.90 8.65 1.02
N PHE A 64 15.20 7.52 0.88
CA PHE A 64 15.06 6.49 1.91
C PHE A 64 16.20 5.45 1.90
N ARG A 65 17.29 5.73 1.15
CA ARG A 65 18.47 4.86 1.03
C ARG A 65 18.14 3.48 0.45
N ILE A 66 17.12 3.39 -0.40
CA ILE A 66 16.77 2.17 -1.12
C ILE A 66 17.37 2.27 -2.52
N SER A 67 18.17 1.28 -2.92
CA SER A 67 18.70 1.20 -4.29
C SER A 67 17.58 0.98 -5.31
N ALA A 68 17.72 1.50 -6.53
CA ALA A 68 16.73 1.31 -7.60
C ALA A 68 16.35 -0.17 -7.83
N ASN A 69 17.33 -1.09 -7.82
CA ASN A 69 17.07 -2.52 -7.96
C ASN A 69 16.18 -3.07 -6.85
N LYS A 70 16.47 -2.69 -5.59
CA LYS A 70 15.66 -3.10 -4.42
C LYS A 70 14.26 -2.49 -4.46
N ALA A 71 14.13 -1.22 -4.86
CA ALA A 71 12.83 -0.57 -5.01
C ALA A 71 11.99 -1.26 -6.10
N ALA A 72 12.58 -1.60 -7.23
CA ALA A 72 11.91 -2.33 -8.30
C ALA A 72 11.50 -3.74 -7.87
N GLN A 73 12.34 -4.44 -7.11
CA GLN A 73 12.01 -5.75 -6.54
C GLN A 73 10.82 -5.65 -5.59
N ILE A 74 10.83 -4.70 -4.65
CA ILE A 74 9.72 -4.48 -3.71
C ILE A 74 8.44 -4.16 -4.49
N LEU A 75 8.50 -3.27 -5.48
CA LEU A 75 7.33 -2.93 -6.30
C LEU A 75 6.75 -4.17 -7.00
N LYS A 76 7.62 -5.00 -7.57
CA LYS A 76 7.22 -6.26 -8.21
C LYS A 76 6.54 -7.21 -7.23
N GLU A 77 7.15 -7.45 -6.07
CA GLU A 77 6.61 -8.34 -5.04
C GLU A 77 5.22 -7.88 -4.56
N ILE A 78 5.04 -6.57 -4.33
CA ILE A 78 3.75 -6.02 -3.91
C ILE A 78 2.72 -6.18 -5.05
N LYS A 79 3.07 -5.84 -6.30
CA LYS A 79 2.17 -6.01 -7.46
C LYS A 79 1.71 -7.46 -7.63
N GLU A 80 2.66 -8.39 -7.55
CA GLU A 80 2.37 -9.82 -7.64
C GLU A 80 1.42 -10.24 -6.50
N SER A 81 1.68 -9.82 -5.26
CA SER A 81 0.81 -10.15 -4.13
C SER A 81 -0.59 -9.55 -4.26
N VAL A 82 -0.70 -8.27 -4.65
CA VAL A 82 -1.98 -7.57 -4.78
C VAL A 82 -2.78 -8.13 -5.95
N SER A 83 -2.14 -8.54 -7.05
CA SER A 83 -2.84 -9.14 -8.21
C SER A 83 -3.65 -10.39 -7.87
N GLN A 84 -3.34 -11.07 -6.76
CA GLN A 84 -4.04 -12.28 -6.31
C GLN A 84 -5.28 -11.99 -5.45
N TRP A 85 -5.64 -10.72 -5.23
CA TRP A 85 -6.71 -10.33 -4.30
C TRP A 85 -8.07 -10.99 -4.61
N HIS A 86 -8.43 -11.16 -5.88
CA HIS A 86 -9.65 -11.87 -6.29
C HIS A 86 -9.67 -13.32 -5.77
N GLN A 87 -8.54 -14.03 -5.85
CA GLN A 87 -8.48 -15.41 -5.34
C GLN A 87 -8.62 -15.47 -3.82
N VAL A 88 -8.18 -14.43 -3.11
CA VAL A 88 -8.38 -14.31 -1.66
C VAL A 88 -9.85 -13.99 -1.37
N ALA A 89 -10.45 -13.06 -2.12
CA ALA A 89 -11.87 -12.70 -1.99
C ALA A 89 -12.79 -13.89 -2.25
N ASP A 90 -12.49 -14.72 -3.25
CA ASP A 90 -13.20 -15.96 -3.55
C ASP A 90 -13.12 -16.96 -2.38
N ARG A 91 -11.94 -17.13 -1.78
CA ARG A 91 -11.77 -18.01 -0.60
C ARG A 91 -12.48 -17.49 0.65
N CYS A 92 -12.76 -16.19 0.68
CA CYS A 92 -13.55 -15.54 1.73
C CYS A 92 -15.05 -15.53 1.44
N ASP A 93 -15.51 -16.20 0.38
CA ASP A 93 -16.91 -16.26 -0.07
C ASP A 93 -17.52 -14.87 -0.35
N ILE A 94 -16.69 -13.90 -0.79
CA ILE A 94 -17.16 -12.56 -1.14
C ILE A 94 -17.93 -12.62 -2.47
N PRO A 95 -19.18 -12.11 -2.54
CA PRO A 95 -19.96 -12.10 -3.77
C PRO A 95 -19.27 -11.38 -4.93
N HIS A 96 -19.34 -11.96 -6.13
CA HIS A 96 -18.73 -11.41 -7.34
C HIS A 96 -19.09 -9.93 -7.60
N ALA A 97 -20.33 -9.53 -7.37
CA ALA A 97 -20.76 -8.14 -7.54
C ALA A 97 -20.04 -7.16 -6.59
N GLN A 98 -19.71 -7.59 -5.36
CA GLN A 98 -18.94 -6.78 -4.41
C GLN A 98 -17.47 -6.74 -4.81
N GLN A 99 -16.94 -7.84 -5.35
CA GLN A 99 -15.58 -7.85 -5.90
C GLN A 99 -15.47 -6.89 -7.09
N GLU A 100 -16.37 -6.94 -8.07
CA GLU A 100 -16.34 -6.01 -9.21
C GLU A 100 -16.41 -4.55 -8.78
N TRP A 101 -17.25 -4.26 -7.79
CA TRP A 101 -17.36 -2.91 -7.22
C TRP A 101 -16.06 -2.46 -6.55
N MET A 102 -15.42 -3.33 -5.76
CA MET A 102 -14.17 -3.02 -5.05
C MET A 102 -12.93 -3.08 -5.96
N GLY A 103 -13.04 -3.70 -7.14
CA GLY A 103 -11.90 -3.93 -8.03
C GLY A 103 -11.20 -2.67 -8.50
N THR A 104 -11.89 -1.52 -8.53
CA THR A 104 -11.29 -0.24 -8.87
C THR A 104 -10.30 0.29 -7.83
N ALA A 105 -10.37 -0.20 -6.58
CA ALA A 105 -9.44 0.17 -5.52
C ALA A 105 -8.06 -0.51 -5.71
N PHE A 106 -8.03 -1.70 -6.31
CA PHE A 106 -6.82 -2.52 -6.47
C PHE A 106 -6.08 -2.19 -7.78
N ARG A 107 -4.87 -1.64 -7.63
CA ARG A 107 -3.98 -1.23 -8.73
C ARG A 107 -2.69 -2.06 -8.69
N TYR A 108 -2.48 -2.91 -9.69
CA TYR A 108 -1.32 -3.78 -9.83
C TYR A 108 -0.75 -3.77 -11.25
#